data_AF-A0A1X7SLH5-F1
#
_entry.id   AF-A0A1X7SLH5-F1
#
_cell.length_a   1.000
_cell.length_b   1.000
_cell.length_c   1.000
_cell.angle_alpha   90.00
_cell.angle_beta   90.00
_cell.angle_gamma   90.00
#
_symmetry.space_group_name_H-M   'P 1'
#
loop_
_entity.id
_entity.type
_entity.pdbx_description
1 polymer ?
#
loop_
_entity_poly.entity_id
_entity_poly.type
_entity_poly.pdbx_seq_one_letter_code
_entity_poly.pdbx_strand_id
1 'polypeptide(L)'
;VSFYIKESEASNHAVREAACTCIAELGNKISPDAVRPHVSQLVTALLDCFHDESWPVRDAACLACGNFIACFPDECHEYLSQLYPLFLANLEDSIPSVRQGAAVALGNLVKTYGKKEPDRGRDINFSF
;
A
#
# COMPACT_ATOMS: atom_id res chain seq x y z
N VAL A 1 -6.89 -9.27 12.26
CA VAL A 1 -5.79 -8.49 11.65
C VAL A 1 -4.42 -8.82 12.23
N SER A 2 -4.28 -8.93 13.56
CA SER A 2 -2.98 -9.10 14.26
C SER A 2 -2.17 -10.32 13.81
N PHE A 3 -2.83 -11.41 13.41
CA PHE A 3 -2.15 -12.57 12.85
C PHE A 3 -1.39 -12.20 11.57
N TYR A 4 -2.02 -11.54 10.60
CA TYR A 4 -1.35 -11.16 9.34
C TYR A 4 -0.24 -10.13 9.55
N ILE A 5 -0.40 -9.19 10.48
CA ILE A 5 0.66 -8.25 10.85
C ILE A 5 1.86 -8.99 11.45
N LYS A 6 1.63 -9.98 12.32
CA LYS A 6 2.73 -10.79 12.84
C LYS A 6 3.41 -11.60 11.74
N GLU A 7 2.63 -12.22 10.85
CA GLU A 7 3.18 -13.06 9.79
C GLU A 7 3.86 -12.25 8.67
N SER A 8 3.63 -10.94 8.55
CA SER A 8 4.43 -10.07 7.67
C SER A 8 5.87 -9.88 8.17
N GLU A 9 6.19 -10.31 9.39
CA GLU A 9 7.54 -10.31 9.97
C GLU A 9 8.17 -11.72 10.02
N ALA A 10 7.50 -12.72 9.44
CA ALA A 10 7.97 -14.11 9.49
C ALA A 10 9.34 -14.30 8.83
N SER A 11 10.16 -15.23 9.34
CA SER A 11 11.47 -15.54 8.75
C SER A 11 11.38 -16.06 7.32
N ASN A 12 10.28 -16.76 6.98
CA ASN A 12 10.02 -17.29 5.66
C ASN A 12 9.37 -16.22 4.76
N HIS A 13 10.02 -15.86 3.66
CA HIS A 13 9.52 -14.85 2.74
C HIS A 13 8.16 -15.20 2.11
N ALA A 14 7.87 -16.48 1.87
CA ALA A 14 6.59 -16.90 1.32
C ALA A 14 5.44 -16.65 2.31
N VAL A 15 5.73 -16.72 3.61
CA VAL A 15 4.75 -16.39 4.66
C VAL A 15 4.50 -14.88 4.71
N ARG A 16 5.56 -14.06 4.58
CA ARG A 16 5.42 -12.60 4.51
C ARG A 16 4.65 -12.14 3.28
N GLU A 17 4.92 -12.74 2.13
CA GLU A 17 4.19 -12.50 0.87
C GLU A 17 2.71 -12.85 1.02
N ALA A 18 2.42 -14.04 1.57
CA ALA A 18 1.06 -14.47 1.84
C ALA A 18 0.35 -13.52 2.84
N ALA A 19 1.06 -13.04 3.87
CA ALA A 19 0.54 -12.06 4.81
C ALA A 19 0.17 -10.75 4.13
N CYS A 20 1.04 -10.18 3.29
CA CYS A 20 0.75 -8.96 2.51
C CYS A 20 -0.47 -9.14 1.61
N THR A 21 -0.56 -10.30 0.94
CA THR A 21 -1.70 -10.65 0.09
C THR A 21 -3.00 -10.75 0.90
N CYS A 22 -2.97 -11.43 2.06
CA CYS A 22 -4.12 -11.52 2.95
C CYS A 22 -4.53 -10.15 3.49
N ILE A 23 -3.58 -9.26 3.79
CA ILE A 23 -3.86 -7.88 4.18
C ILE A 23 -4.61 -7.16 3.04
N ALA A 24 -4.13 -7.24 1.79
CA ALA A 24 -4.81 -6.66 0.63
C ALA A 24 -6.27 -7.15 0.51
N GLU A 25 -6.50 -8.43 0.75
CA GLU A 25 -7.83 -9.05 0.66
C GLU A 25 -8.78 -8.59 1.77
N LEU A 26 -8.26 -8.15 2.93
CA LEU A 26 -9.09 -7.48 3.92
C LEU A 26 -9.75 -6.24 3.32
N GLY A 27 -9.00 -5.41 2.60
CA GLY A 27 -9.55 -4.21 1.97
C GLY A 27 -10.54 -4.49 0.82
N ASN A 28 -10.35 -5.59 0.09
CA ASN A 28 -11.19 -5.93 -1.07
C ASN A 28 -12.48 -6.67 -0.72
N LYS A 29 -12.40 -7.61 0.23
CA LYS A 29 -13.43 -8.64 0.41
C LYS A 29 -14.20 -8.52 1.71
N ILE A 30 -13.69 -7.75 2.67
CA ILE A 30 -14.33 -7.57 3.98
C ILE A 30 -15.04 -6.22 4.01
N SER A 31 -16.14 -6.15 4.78
CA SER A 31 -16.86 -4.89 4.99
C SER A 31 -15.89 -3.77 5.41
N PRO A 32 -15.88 -2.61 4.72
CA PRO A 32 -15.00 -1.51 5.05
C PRO A 32 -15.09 -1.07 6.52
N ASP A 33 -16.29 -1.10 7.10
CA ASP A 33 -16.51 -0.70 8.50
C ASP A 33 -15.79 -1.61 9.50
N ALA A 34 -15.62 -2.89 9.16
CA ALA A 34 -14.90 -3.83 10.01
C ALA A 34 -13.38 -3.69 9.87
N VAL A 35 -12.88 -3.20 8.73
CA VAL A 35 -11.45 -3.05 8.44
C VAL A 35 -10.92 -1.68 8.88
N ARG A 36 -11.75 -0.64 8.75
CA ARG A 36 -11.39 0.76 9.02
C ARG A 36 -10.64 0.99 10.35
N PRO A 37 -11.03 0.39 11.49
CA PRO A 37 -10.30 0.56 12.76
C PRO A 37 -8.86 0.03 12.74
N HIS A 38 -8.51 -0.76 11.74
CA HIS A 38 -7.23 -1.45 11.63
C HIS A 38 -6.37 -0.92 10.47
N VAL A 39 -6.88 -0.02 9.62
CA VAL A 39 -6.18 0.45 8.41
C VAL A 39 -4.80 1.00 8.73
N SER A 40 -4.68 1.85 9.76
CA SER A 40 -3.40 2.42 10.18
C SER A 40 -2.34 1.36 10.51
N GLN A 41 -2.74 0.30 11.25
CA GLN A 41 -1.83 -0.80 11.61
C GLN A 41 -1.45 -1.65 10.40
N LEU A 42 -2.41 -1.89 9.50
CA LEU A 42 -2.22 -2.68 8.29
C LEU A 42 -1.30 -1.96 7.29
N VAL A 43 -1.51 -0.66 7.05
CA VAL A 43 -0.66 0.13 6.16
C VAL A 43 0.75 0.25 6.71
N THR A 44 0.92 0.43 8.03
CA THR A 44 2.24 0.43 8.66
C THR A 44 2.98 -0.89 8.43
N ALA A 45 2.31 -2.03 8.64
CA ALA A 45 2.92 -3.34 8.39
C ALA A 45 3.32 -3.53 6.92
N LEU A 46 2.50 -3.04 5.98
CA LEU A 46 2.83 -3.09 4.56
C LEU A 46 4.02 -2.19 4.21
N LEU A 47 4.14 -1.00 4.80
CA LEU A 47 5.26 -0.08 4.58
C LEU A 47 6.61 -0.72 4.95
N ASP A 48 6.66 -1.48 6.04
CA ASP A 48 7.86 -2.22 6.43
C ASP A 48 8.26 -3.25 5.35
N CYS A 49 7.28 -3.88 4.70
CA CYS A 49 7.49 -4.86 3.63
C CYS A 49 7.97 -4.28 2.28
N PHE A 50 7.95 -2.95 2.08
CA PHE A 50 8.48 -2.35 0.84
C PHE A 50 10.00 -2.53 0.70
N HIS A 51 10.70 -2.67 1.82
CA HIS A 51 12.16 -2.80 1.85
C HIS A 51 12.59 -4.27 2.00
N ASP A 52 11.68 -5.22 1.77
CA ASP A 52 11.98 -6.63 1.89
C ASP A 52 13.00 -7.09 0.84
N GLU A 53 13.96 -7.92 1.25
CA GLU A 53 14.94 -8.53 0.36
C GLU A 53 14.27 -9.38 -0.74
N SER A 54 13.11 -9.97 -0.43
CA SER A 54 12.34 -10.82 -1.32
C SER A 54 11.41 -9.99 -2.20
N TRP A 55 11.66 -10.00 -3.51
CA TRP A 55 10.86 -9.25 -4.48
C TRP A 55 9.35 -9.59 -4.46
N PRO A 56 8.89 -10.84 -4.21
CA PRO A 56 7.46 -11.13 -4.13
C PRO A 56 6.79 -10.41 -2.97
N VAL A 57 7.52 -10.23 -1.85
CA VAL A 57 7.01 -9.50 -0.68
C VAL A 57 6.85 -8.02 -1.02
N ARG A 58 7.86 -7.41 -1.66
CA ARG A 58 7.78 -6.01 -2.13
C ARG A 58 6.63 -5.80 -3.11
N ASP A 59 6.45 -6.72 -4.06
CA ASP A 59 5.37 -6.68 -5.04
C ASP A 59 3.99 -6.74 -4.37
N ALA A 60 3.81 -7.71 -3.47
CA ALA A 60 2.56 -7.88 -2.71
C ALA A 60 2.26 -6.67 -1.82
N ALA A 61 3.26 -6.11 -1.13
CA ALA A 61 3.11 -4.92 -0.30
C ALA A 61 2.73 -3.69 -1.14
N CYS A 62 3.35 -3.54 -2.31
CA CYS A 62 3.08 -2.45 -3.24
C CYS A 62 1.63 -2.47 -3.74
N LEU A 63 1.18 -3.63 -4.22
CA LEU A 63 -0.20 -3.83 -4.65
C LEU A 63 -1.20 -3.65 -3.50
N ALA A 64 -0.88 -4.16 -2.31
CA ALA A 64 -1.72 -4.00 -1.13
C ALA A 64 -1.91 -2.53 -0.76
N CYS A 65 -0.84 -1.72 -0.69
CA CYS A 65 -0.96 -0.29 -0.41
C CYS A 65 -1.76 0.46 -1.48
N GLY A 66 -1.52 0.15 -2.76
CA GLY A 66 -2.32 0.70 -3.85
C GLY A 66 -3.80 0.37 -3.73
N ASN A 67 -4.14 -0.81 -3.23
CA ASN A 67 -5.51 -1.20 -2.96
C ASN A 67 -6.12 -0.46 -1.75
N PHE A 68 -5.38 -0.38 -0.64
CA PHE A 68 -5.84 0.33 0.54
C PHE A 68 -6.12 1.81 0.26
N ILE A 69 -5.30 2.45 -0.58
CA ILE A 69 -5.56 3.82 -1.06
C ILE A 69 -6.92 3.93 -1.77
N ALA A 70 -7.29 2.94 -2.58
CA ALA A 70 -8.56 2.95 -3.30
C ALA A 70 -9.76 2.69 -2.37
N CYS A 71 -9.59 1.82 -1.37
CA CYS A 71 -10.65 1.40 -0.45
C CYS A 71 -10.85 2.32 0.77
N PHE A 72 -9.77 2.95 1.25
CA PHE A 72 -9.70 3.71 2.51
C PHE A 72 -8.96 5.04 2.30
N PRO A 73 -9.50 5.94 1.44
CA PRO A 73 -8.78 7.13 1.02
C PRO A 73 -8.52 8.12 2.16
N ASP A 74 -9.45 8.27 3.10
CA ASP A 74 -9.31 9.20 4.22
C ASP A 74 -8.23 8.72 5.20
N GLU A 75 -8.22 7.43 5.49
CA GLU A 75 -7.27 6.78 6.39
C GLU A 75 -5.87 6.69 5.78
N CYS A 76 -5.76 6.52 4.46
CA CYS A 76 -4.47 6.44 3.77
C CYS A 76 -3.82 7.81 3.51
N HIS A 77 -4.56 8.92 3.69
CA HIS A 77 -4.07 10.26 3.35
C HIS A 77 -2.81 10.67 4.13
N GLU A 78 -2.67 10.26 5.39
CA GLU A 78 -1.49 10.59 6.21
C GLU A 78 -0.21 9.89 5.73
N TYR A 79 -0.33 8.79 4.99
CA TYR A 79 0.80 7.97 4.53
C TYR A 79 1.33 8.37 3.15
N LEU A 80 0.66 9.30 2.45
CA LEU A 80 1.00 9.62 1.04
C LEU A 80 2.42 10.15 0.86
N SER A 81 2.93 10.90 1.84
CA SER A 81 4.31 11.40 1.84
C SER A 81 5.36 10.27 1.87
N GLN A 82 5.00 9.10 2.41
CA GLN A 82 5.85 7.91 2.46
C GLN A 82 5.59 6.97 1.27
N LEU A 83 4.32 6.75 0.93
CA LEU A 83 3.92 5.81 -0.13
C LEU A 83 4.34 6.30 -1.52
N TYR A 84 4.23 7.60 -1.79
CA TYR A 84 4.56 8.16 -3.10
C TYR A 84 6.01 7.90 -3.53
N PRO A 85 7.06 8.26 -2.74
CA PRO A 85 8.43 7.96 -3.12
C PRO A 85 8.72 6.45 -3.18
N LEU A 86 8.07 5.63 -2.36
CA LEU A 86 8.23 4.18 -2.41
C LEU A 86 7.69 3.58 -3.71
N PHE A 87 6.53 4.05 -4.18
CA PHE A 87 6.03 3.59 -5.48
C PHE A 87 6.92 4.04 -6.63
N LEU A 88 7.46 5.27 -6.59
CA LEU A 88 8.41 5.73 -7.60
C LEU A 88 9.69 4.88 -7.59
N ALA A 89 10.24 4.55 -6.42
CA ALA A 89 11.38 3.67 -6.32
C ALA A 89 11.09 2.27 -6.91
N ASN A 90 9.90 1.71 -6.63
CA ASN A 90 9.51 0.40 -7.18
C ASN A 90 9.26 0.42 -8.70
N LEU A 91 8.99 1.58 -9.33
CA LEU A 91 8.95 1.69 -10.79
C LEU A 91 10.33 1.46 -11.44
N GLU A 92 11.40 1.63 -10.68
CA GLU A 92 12.78 1.41 -11.13
C GLU A 92 13.33 0.03 -10.73
N ASP A 93 12.51 -0.83 -10.10
CA ASP A 93 12.95 -2.15 -9.67
C ASP A 93 13.38 -3.02 -10.87
N SER A 94 14.44 -3.80 -10.68
CA SER A 94 14.93 -4.79 -11.65
C SER A 94 13.87 -5.81 -12.08
N ILE A 95 12.92 -6.13 -11.19
CA ILE A 95 11.90 -7.15 -11.40
C ILE A 95 10.66 -6.57 -12.11
N PRO A 96 10.27 -7.09 -13.29
CA PRO A 96 9.14 -6.55 -14.04
C PRO A 96 7.79 -6.55 -13.30
N SER A 97 7.51 -7.55 -12.47
CA SER A 97 6.24 -7.62 -11.75
C SER A 97 6.13 -6.51 -10.69
N VAL A 98 7.21 -6.24 -9.96
CA VAL A 98 7.29 -5.14 -8.98
C VAL A 98 7.03 -3.80 -9.67
N ARG A 99 7.63 -3.56 -10.85
CA ARG A 99 7.36 -2.34 -11.64
C ARG A 99 5.90 -2.23 -12.05
N GLN A 100 5.27 -3.33 -12.45
CA GLN A 100 3.85 -3.36 -12.78
C GLN A 100 2.98 -3.06 -11.55
N GLY A 101 3.29 -3.66 -10.40
CA GLY A 101 2.61 -3.41 -9.13
C GLY A 101 2.69 -1.94 -8.72
N ALA A 102 3.86 -1.32 -8.88
CA ALA A 102 4.08 0.10 -8.64
C ALA A 102 3.26 1.00 -9.57
N ALA A 103 3.21 0.68 -10.88
CA ALA A 103 2.42 1.43 -11.83
C ALA A 103 0.92 1.38 -11.50
N VAL A 104 0.40 0.21 -11.09
CA VAL A 104 -0.99 0.05 -10.64
C VAL A 104 -1.26 0.86 -9.38
N ALA A 105 -0.37 0.78 -8.38
CA ALA A 105 -0.52 1.48 -7.12
C ALA A 105 -0.48 3.01 -7.29
N LEU A 106 0.42 3.53 -8.12
CA LEU A 106 0.44 4.95 -8.50
C LEU A 106 -0.81 5.37 -9.26
N GLY A 107 -1.31 4.52 -10.16
CA GLY A 107 -2.58 4.76 -10.85
C GLY A 107 -3.75 4.92 -9.86
N ASN A 108 -3.81 4.06 -8.84
CA ASN A 108 -4.81 4.19 -7.77
C ASN A 108 -4.62 5.47 -6.97
N LEU A 109 -3.39 5.81 -6.57
CA LEU A 109 -3.07 7.05 -5.86
C LEU A 109 -3.53 8.29 -6.64
N VAL A 110 -3.16 8.40 -7.91
CA VAL A 110 -3.54 9.53 -8.77
C VAL A 110 -5.05 9.56 -9.01
N LYS A 111 -5.69 8.40 -9.18
CA LYS A 111 -7.15 8.33 -9.35
C LYS A 111 -7.90 8.78 -8.09
N THR A 112 -7.40 8.42 -6.91
CA THR A 112 -8.01 8.73 -5.62
C THR A 112 -7.79 10.19 -5.23
N TYR A 113 -6.54 10.69 -5.32
CA TYR A 113 -6.18 12.00 -4.78
C TYR A 113 -5.80 13.04 -5.84
N GLY A 114 -5.57 12.64 -7.09
CA GLY A 114 -5.09 13.55 -8.15
C GLY A 114 -6.14 14.51 -8.70
N LYS A 115 -7.40 14.42 -8.27
CA LYS A 115 -8.41 15.44 -8.59
C LYS A 115 -8.28 16.60 -7.60
N LYS A 116 -7.92 17.78 -8.09
CA LYS A 116 -8.08 19.04 -7.36
C LYS A 116 -9.55 19.20 -6.94
N GLU A 117 -9.83 19.09 -5.65
CA GLU A 117 -11.05 19.69 -5.11
C GLU A 117 -10.87 21.22 -5.05
N PRO A 118 -11.86 22.04 -5.47
CA PRO A 118 -11.71 23.49 -5.50
C PRO A 118 -11.63 24.19 -4.13
N ASP A 119 -11.81 23.53 -2.98
CA ASP A 119 -11.96 24.29 -1.72
C ASP A 119 -11.74 23.51 -0.41
N ARG A 120 -10.65 22.75 -0.28
CA ARG A 120 -10.15 22.33 1.06
C ARG A 120 -8.64 22.41 1.09
N GLY A 121 -8.11 23.38 1.84
CA GLY A 121 -6.68 23.69 1.99
C GLY A 121 -5.84 22.59 2.62
N ARG A 122 -5.71 21.44 1.95
CA ARG A 122 -4.71 20.39 2.18
C ARG A 122 -4.19 19.94 0.83
N ASP A 123 -3.42 20.83 0.20
CA ASP A 123 -2.72 20.54 -1.04
C ASP A 123 -1.64 19.48 -0.79
N ILE A 124 -1.81 18.30 -1.38
CA ILE A 124 -0.70 17.38 -1.65
C ILE A 124 0.12 17.99 -2.78
N ASN A 125 1.16 18.71 -2.39
CA ASN A 125 2.12 19.30 -3.32
C ASN A 125 3.03 18.18 -3.84
N PHE A 126 2.66 17.53 -4.94
CA PHE A 126 3.58 16.72 -5.74
C PHE A 126 4.58 17.67 -6.40
N SER A 127 5.59 18.08 -5.64
CA SER A 127 6.69 18.88 -6.16
C SER A 127 7.57 17.94 -7.00
N PHE A 128 7.44 18.04 -8.31
CA PHE A 128 8.33 17.41 -9.29
C PHE A 128 9.66 18.15 -9.37
#